data_AF-A0A7V5WKG5-F1
#
_entry.id   AF-A0A7V5WKG5-F1
#
_cell.length_a   1.000
_cell.length_b   1.000
_cell.length_c   1.000
_cell.angle_alpha   90.00
_cell.angle_beta   90.00
_cell.angle_gamma   90.00
#
_symmetry.space_group_name_H-M   'P 1'
#
loop_
_entity.id
_entity.type
_entity.pdbx_description
1 polymer ?
#
loop_
_entity_poly.entity_id
_entity_poly.type
_entity_poly.pdbx_seq_one_letter_code
_entity_poly.pdbx_strand_id
1 'polypeptide(L)'
;MRLKNTIRIGLFSLVLFLCGMSGPALHAQTPPPIADDLSNVIWLDADVSSWKQTANLRCVTISSSHITLDYDKARVWPENLNANPWIFVYRNNNWYAATWEWLRFGQTVKGLYAVNGDHIKKDPLTTFTPRTGELYGFMVSGTARNHVSPNVRERSNIVMLNWKVPSTNFAAAAPAHLGPNLLLLDKRFK
;
A
#
# COMPACT_ATOMS: atom_id res chain seq x y z
N MET A 1 8.91 -42.31 -64.82
CA MET A 1 9.42 -42.91 -63.55
C MET A 1 10.37 -41.89 -62.92
N ARG A 2 10.11 -41.46 -61.68
CA ARG A 2 10.66 -40.26 -61.01
C ARG A 2 12.18 -40.33 -60.75
N LEU A 3 12.93 -39.32 -61.20
CA LEU A 3 14.23 -38.93 -60.63
C LEU A 3 14.01 -38.30 -59.24
N LYS A 4 14.87 -38.63 -58.26
CA LYS A 4 14.96 -37.92 -56.99
C LYS A 4 16.32 -37.25 -56.87
N ASN A 5 16.29 -35.92 -56.88
CA ASN A 5 17.42 -35.02 -56.67
C ASN A 5 17.90 -35.08 -55.21
N THR A 6 19.23 -35.09 -55.08
CA THR A 6 20.00 -34.77 -53.88
C THR A 6 19.88 -33.27 -53.55
N ILE A 7 19.60 -32.91 -52.30
CA ILE A 7 19.63 -31.51 -51.83
C ILE A 7 20.78 -31.38 -50.82
N ARG A 8 21.71 -30.46 -51.11
CA ARG A 8 22.79 -30.00 -50.23
C ARG A 8 22.25 -28.86 -49.35
N ILE A 9 22.55 -28.90 -48.06
CA ILE A 9 22.19 -27.87 -47.07
C ILE A 9 23.28 -26.79 -47.10
N GLY A 10 22.91 -25.58 -47.51
CA GLY A 10 23.77 -24.40 -47.51
C GLY A 10 23.75 -23.69 -46.15
N LEU A 11 24.93 -23.29 -45.70
CA LEU A 11 25.20 -22.54 -44.48
C LEU A 11 24.82 -21.05 -44.69
N PHE A 12 23.81 -20.55 -43.98
CA PHE A 12 23.45 -19.12 -43.98
C PHE A 12 23.98 -18.46 -42.71
N SER A 13 24.99 -17.60 -42.88
CA SER A 13 25.55 -16.76 -41.83
C SER A 13 24.65 -15.53 -41.62
N LEU A 14 23.94 -15.48 -40.49
CA LEU A 14 23.11 -14.35 -40.09
C LEU A 14 23.97 -13.33 -39.33
N VAL A 15 24.29 -12.21 -39.96
CA VAL A 15 24.91 -11.05 -39.32
C VAL A 15 23.82 -10.29 -38.56
N LEU A 16 23.84 -10.33 -37.22
CA LEU A 16 22.93 -9.57 -36.39
C LEU A 16 23.48 -8.15 -36.17
N PHE A 17 22.72 -7.14 -36.61
CA PHE A 17 22.97 -5.73 -36.37
C PHE A 17 22.59 -5.40 -34.91
N LEU A 18 23.57 -5.21 -34.03
CA LEU A 18 23.35 -4.67 -32.68
C LEU A 18 23.20 -3.14 -32.78
N CYS A 19 21.98 -2.69 -33.08
CA CYS A 19 21.57 -1.31 -32.84
C CYS A 19 21.03 -1.21 -31.40
N GLY A 20 21.49 -0.21 -30.67
CA GLY A 20 21.37 -0.11 -29.22
C GLY A 20 19.94 -0.21 -28.70
N MET A 21 19.73 -1.13 -27.75
CA MET A 21 18.63 -1.04 -26.81
C MET A 21 19.16 -0.35 -25.56
N SER A 22 18.77 0.91 -25.41
CA SER A 22 18.67 1.58 -24.12
C SER A 22 18.03 0.62 -23.12
N GLY A 23 18.64 0.50 -21.93
CA GLY A 23 18.20 -0.43 -20.90
C GLY A 23 16.70 -0.29 -20.59
N PRO A 24 16.03 -1.38 -20.18
CA PRO A 24 14.62 -1.28 -19.85
C PRO A 24 14.48 -0.29 -18.70
N ALA A 25 13.76 0.81 -18.96
CA ALA A 25 13.07 1.52 -17.91
C ALA A 25 12.32 0.45 -17.11
N LEU A 26 12.52 0.41 -15.79
CA LEU A 26 11.84 -0.50 -14.87
C LEU A 26 10.34 -0.22 -14.99
N HIS A 27 9.67 -0.85 -15.96
CA HIS A 27 8.24 -0.75 -16.16
C HIS A 27 7.62 -1.26 -14.86
N ALA A 28 6.97 -0.38 -14.10
CA ALA A 28 6.28 -0.78 -12.88
C ALA A 28 5.24 -1.85 -13.28
N GLN A 29 5.55 -3.11 -13.01
CA GLN A 29 4.68 -4.23 -13.28
C GLN A 29 3.38 -4.00 -12.51
N THR A 30 2.24 -4.06 -13.18
CA THR A 30 0.94 -4.09 -12.51
C THR A 30 0.95 -5.23 -11.48
N PRO A 31 0.58 -4.98 -10.21
CA PRO A 31 0.52 -6.03 -9.21
C PRO A 31 -0.37 -7.20 -9.67
N PRO A 32 -0.01 -8.46 -9.39
CA PRO A 32 -0.92 -9.58 -9.56
C PRO A 32 -2.14 -9.41 -8.63
N PRO A 33 -3.28 -10.06 -8.92
CA PRO A 33 -4.42 -10.04 -8.00
C PRO A 33 -4.03 -10.63 -6.63
N ILE A 34 -4.66 -10.14 -5.58
CA ILE A 34 -4.66 -10.81 -4.27
C ILE A 34 -5.49 -12.09 -4.43
N ALA A 35 -4.95 -13.23 -3.98
CA ALA A 35 -5.66 -14.50 -4.05
C ALA A 35 -6.89 -14.50 -3.13
N ASP A 36 -7.96 -15.19 -3.52
CA ASP A 36 -9.21 -15.23 -2.75
C ASP A 36 -9.03 -15.81 -1.34
N ASP A 37 -8.09 -16.74 -1.19
CA ASP A 37 -7.69 -17.36 0.08
C ASP A 37 -6.61 -16.58 0.83
N LEU A 38 -6.13 -15.46 0.25
CA LEU A 38 -5.08 -14.59 0.78
C LEU A 38 -3.73 -15.29 0.94
N SER A 39 -3.52 -16.44 0.29
CA SER A 39 -2.27 -17.24 0.37
C SER A 39 -1.04 -16.53 -0.18
N ASN A 40 -1.23 -15.53 -1.05
CA ASN A 40 -0.15 -14.70 -1.60
C ASN A 40 0.10 -13.40 -0.83
N VAL A 41 -0.43 -13.27 0.39
CA VAL A 41 -0.28 -12.09 1.27
C VAL A 41 0.66 -12.41 2.43
N ILE A 42 1.66 -11.55 2.62
CA ILE A 42 2.51 -11.53 3.81
C ILE A 42 1.89 -10.60 4.85
N TRP A 43 1.50 -11.14 5.99
CA TRP A 43 0.91 -10.39 7.10
C TRP A 43 1.99 -9.84 8.02
N LEU A 44 2.03 -8.52 8.21
CA LEU A 44 3.01 -7.84 9.07
C LEU A 44 2.53 -7.62 10.51
N ASP A 45 1.25 -7.92 10.77
CA ASP A 45 0.64 -8.02 12.09
C ASP A 45 0.04 -9.44 12.25
N ALA A 46 -0.94 -9.65 13.12
CA ALA A 46 -1.60 -10.95 13.22
C ALA A 46 -2.15 -11.41 11.85
N ASP A 47 -1.89 -12.66 11.49
CA ASP A 47 -2.48 -13.25 10.29
C ASP A 47 -3.99 -13.42 10.50
N VAL A 48 -4.77 -12.69 9.70
CA VAL A 48 -6.24 -12.71 9.73
C VAL A 48 -6.84 -13.39 8.49
N SER A 49 -6.04 -14.08 7.69
CA SER A 49 -6.50 -14.76 6.47
C SER A 49 -7.67 -15.72 6.75
N SER A 50 -7.57 -16.48 7.84
CA SER A 50 -8.56 -17.46 8.30
C SER A 50 -9.73 -16.87 9.09
N TRP A 51 -9.74 -15.57 9.39
CA TRP A 51 -10.83 -14.94 10.14
C TRP A 51 -12.08 -14.87 9.28
N LYS A 52 -13.25 -15.01 9.91
CA LYS A 52 -14.53 -15.03 9.18
C LYS A 52 -14.77 -13.69 8.51
N GLN A 53 -15.10 -13.69 7.22
CA GLN A 53 -15.53 -12.49 6.52
C GLN A 53 -17.00 -12.20 6.80
N THR A 54 -17.29 -11.38 7.80
CA THR A 54 -18.66 -11.03 8.24
C THR A 54 -18.97 -9.54 8.11
N ALA A 55 -17.94 -8.71 7.98
CA ALA A 55 -18.08 -7.28 7.73
C ALA A 55 -18.12 -7.00 6.23
N ASN A 56 -18.83 -5.95 5.85
CA ASN A 56 -18.81 -5.41 4.50
C ASN A 56 -18.15 -4.02 4.52
N LEU A 57 -16.96 -3.91 3.94
CA LEU A 57 -16.32 -2.65 3.61
C LEU A 57 -16.84 -2.22 2.24
N ARG A 58 -17.82 -1.31 2.25
CA ARG A 58 -18.57 -0.91 1.07
C ARG A 58 -17.73 -0.06 0.12
N CYS A 59 -17.00 0.89 0.67
CA CYS A 59 -16.10 1.75 -0.09
C CYS A 59 -14.99 2.33 0.79
N VAL A 60 -13.96 2.82 0.11
CA VAL A 60 -12.90 3.63 0.72
C VAL A 60 -12.80 4.94 -0.05
N THR A 61 -12.94 6.04 0.68
CA THR A 61 -12.89 7.39 0.11
C THR A 61 -11.70 8.14 0.68
N ILE A 62 -10.93 8.79 -0.19
CA ILE A 62 -9.71 9.50 0.18
C ILE A 62 -9.87 10.96 -0.24
N SER A 63 -9.71 11.86 0.72
CA SER A 63 -9.60 13.30 0.50
C SER A 63 -8.16 13.77 0.69
N SER A 64 -7.91 15.08 0.58
CA SER A 64 -6.57 15.63 0.80
C SER A 64 -6.03 15.41 2.22
N SER A 65 -6.91 15.24 3.21
CA SER A 65 -6.55 15.20 4.64
C SER A 65 -7.11 14.00 5.40
N HIS A 66 -8.04 13.24 4.82
CA HIS A 66 -8.70 12.12 5.49
C HIS A 66 -8.86 10.90 4.60
N ILE A 67 -8.94 9.74 5.25
CA ILE A 67 -9.40 8.49 4.66
C ILE A 67 -10.65 8.02 5.42
N THR A 68 -11.67 7.61 4.69
CA THR A 68 -12.92 7.05 5.20
C THR A 68 -13.03 5.60 4.77
N LEU A 69 -13.30 4.71 5.73
CA LEU A 69 -13.56 3.29 5.56
C LEU A 69 -15.04 3.04 5.92
N ASP A 70 -15.92 2.88 4.94
CA ASP A 70 -17.34 2.63 5.19
C ASP A 70 -17.57 1.13 5.44
N TYR A 71 -17.41 0.70 6.70
CA TYR A 71 -17.66 -0.68 7.12
C TYR A 71 -18.86 -0.79 8.08
N ASP A 72 -19.62 -1.86 7.91
CA ASP A 72 -20.88 -2.09 8.62
C ASP A 72 -20.73 -2.56 10.08
N LYS A 73 -19.51 -2.83 10.55
CA LYS A 73 -19.21 -3.24 11.94
C LYS A 73 -18.66 -2.12 12.83
N ALA A 74 -18.74 -0.87 12.38
CA ALA A 74 -18.19 0.26 13.14
C ALA A 74 -18.78 0.40 14.56
N ARG A 75 -20.00 -0.09 14.78
CA ARG A 75 -20.69 -0.07 16.09
C ARG A 75 -21.19 -1.45 16.52
N VAL A 76 -20.51 -2.51 16.08
CA VAL A 76 -20.96 -3.91 16.29
C VAL A 76 -19.92 -4.73 17.03
N TRP A 77 -18.64 -4.58 16.69
CA TRP A 77 -17.58 -5.28 17.40
C TRP A 77 -17.35 -4.68 18.80
N PRO A 78 -16.71 -5.42 19.73
CA PRO A 78 -16.64 -5.01 21.14
C PRO A 78 -16.00 -3.62 21.40
N GLU A 79 -16.36 -3.01 22.54
CA GLU A 79 -16.08 -1.60 22.86
C GLU A 79 -14.60 -1.27 23.20
N ASN A 80 -14.29 0.04 23.29
CA ASN A 80 -12.98 0.70 23.38
C ASN A 80 -12.16 0.76 22.07
N LEU A 81 -11.66 -0.39 21.60
CA LEU A 81 -10.98 -0.52 20.32
C LEU A 81 -11.81 -1.46 19.46
N ASN A 82 -12.54 -0.88 18.51
CA ASN A 82 -13.50 -1.61 17.70
C ASN A 82 -12.79 -2.45 16.63
N ALA A 83 -11.79 -1.87 15.98
CA ALA A 83 -11.19 -2.47 14.80
C ALA A 83 -9.76 -1.99 14.52
N ASN A 84 -9.06 -2.71 13.64
CA ASN A 84 -7.88 -2.21 12.95
C ASN A 84 -8.15 -2.08 11.44
N PRO A 85 -7.78 -0.94 10.83
CA PRO A 85 -7.75 -0.80 9.39
C PRO A 85 -6.43 -1.33 8.84
N TRP A 86 -6.51 -1.97 7.68
CA TRP A 86 -5.40 -2.58 6.96
C TRP A 86 -5.15 -1.87 5.64
N ILE A 87 -3.89 -1.88 5.20
CA ILE A 87 -3.49 -1.59 3.83
C ILE A 87 -2.76 -2.79 3.24
N PHE A 88 -3.03 -3.08 1.96
CA PHE A 88 -2.34 -4.06 1.14
C PHE A 88 -1.46 -3.33 0.15
N VAL A 89 -0.16 -3.58 0.23
CA VAL A 89 0.88 -2.86 -0.52
C VAL A 89 1.72 -3.87 -1.31
N TYR A 90 1.81 -3.69 -2.62
CA TYR A 90 2.67 -4.53 -3.47
C TYR A 90 4.07 -3.94 -3.58
N ARG A 91 5.08 -4.65 -3.06
CA ARG A 91 6.50 -4.28 -3.12
C ARG A 91 7.35 -5.52 -3.28
N ASN A 92 8.47 -5.41 -3.99
CA ASN A 92 9.45 -6.50 -4.12
C ASN A 92 8.78 -7.85 -4.44
N ASN A 93 7.85 -7.82 -5.40
CA ASN A 93 7.08 -8.96 -5.89
C ASN A 93 6.18 -9.66 -4.86
N ASN A 94 5.82 -8.99 -3.75
CA ASN A 94 4.96 -9.54 -2.71
C ASN A 94 3.84 -8.56 -2.34
N TRP A 95 2.67 -9.10 -1.99
CA TRP A 95 1.64 -8.36 -1.27
C TRP A 95 1.95 -8.37 0.22
N TYR A 96 2.06 -7.19 0.81
CA TYR A 96 2.17 -7.02 2.26
C TYR A 96 0.89 -6.43 2.82
N ALA A 97 0.33 -7.03 3.86
CA ALA A 97 -0.79 -6.50 4.62
C ALA A 97 -0.31 -6.01 5.99
N ALA A 98 -0.59 -4.75 6.32
CA ALA A 98 -0.23 -4.18 7.60
C ALA A 98 -1.37 -3.34 8.18
N THR A 99 -1.53 -3.37 9.50
CA THR A 99 -2.38 -2.40 10.17
C THR A 99 -1.69 -1.03 10.21
N TRP A 100 -2.46 0.04 10.22
CA TRP A 100 -1.91 1.40 10.30
C TRP A 100 -2.49 2.26 11.42
N GLU A 101 -3.65 1.91 12.00
CA GLU A 101 -4.26 2.67 13.10
C GLU A 101 -5.10 1.79 14.02
N TRP A 102 -5.64 2.40 15.08
CA TRP A 102 -6.75 1.85 15.86
C TRP A 102 -8.05 2.60 15.55
N LEU A 103 -9.14 1.90 15.28
CA LEU A 103 -10.47 2.49 15.17
C LEU A 103 -11.20 2.30 16.50
N ARG A 104 -11.58 3.40 17.15
CA ARG A 104 -12.48 3.36 18.31
C ARG A 104 -13.89 2.99 17.87
N PHE A 105 -14.73 2.62 18.82
CA PHE A 105 -16.15 2.38 18.58
C PHE A 105 -16.81 3.56 17.83
N GLY A 106 -17.47 3.25 16.73
CA GLY A 106 -18.11 4.18 15.81
C GLY A 106 -17.19 4.87 14.81
N GLN A 107 -15.86 4.68 14.86
CA GLN A 107 -14.94 5.36 13.95
C GLN A 107 -14.84 4.66 12.59
N THR A 108 -14.98 5.48 11.55
CA THR A 108 -14.76 5.12 10.14
C THR A 108 -13.75 6.04 9.46
N VAL A 109 -13.32 7.12 10.11
CA VAL A 109 -12.49 8.17 9.52
C VAL A 109 -11.18 8.31 10.30
N LYS A 110 -10.07 8.50 9.58
CA LYS A 110 -8.76 8.86 10.12
C LYS A 110 -8.09 9.94 9.27
N GLY A 111 -7.12 10.62 9.89
CA GLY A 111 -6.23 11.52 9.16
C GLY A 111 -5.43 10.75 8.12
N LEU A 112 -5.28 11.32 6.92
CA LEU A 112 -4.60 10.68 5.81
C LEU A 112 -3.15 10.33 6.14
N TYR A 113 -2.49 11.19 6.92
CA TYR A 113 -1.11 11.01 7.38
C TYR A 113 -0.86 9.65 8.06
N ALA A 114 -1.91 9.02 8.58
CA ALA A 114 -1.80 7.73 9.25
C ALA A 114 -1.62 6.55 8.29
N VAL A 115 -1.81 6.73 6.98
CA VAL A 115 -1.62 5.68 5.98
C VAL A 115 -0.19 5.73 5.43
N ASN A 116 0.81 5.61 6.30
CA ASN A 116 2.23 5.66 5.93
C ASN A 116 3.10 4.81 6.89
N GLY A 117 4.40 4.76 6.62
CA GLY A 117 5.39 4.01 7.38
C GLY A 117 5.51 4.43 8.85
N ASP A 118 5.33 5.72 9.14
CA ASP A 118 5.39 6.26 10.51
C ASP A 118 4.30 5.68 11.41
N HIS A 119 3.15 5.34 10.81
CA HIS A 119 2.03 4.72 11.50
C HIS A 119 2.02 3.19 11.36
N ILE A 120 2.50 2.63 10.25
CA ILE A 120 2.60 1.18 10.05
C ILE A 120 3.66 0.58 11.01
N LYS A 121 4.89 1.09 10.98
CA LYS A 121 6.03 0.67 11.82
C LYS A 121 6.41 -0.82 11.72
N LYS A 122 6.25 -1.42 10.54
CA LYS A 122 6.58 -2.83 10.27
C LYS A 122 7.44 -2.92 9.02
N ASP A 123 8.56 -3.63 9.09
CA ASP A 123 9.37 -3.90 7.90
C ASP A 123 8.62 -4.83 6.93
N PRO A 124 8.76 -4.65 5.62
CA PRO A 124 9.59 -3.67 4.92
C PRO A 124 8.89 -2.31 4.67
N LEU A 125 7.76 -2.05 5.31
CA LEU A 125 6.92 -0.86 5.10
C LEU A 125 7.20 0.29 6.08
N THR A 126 8.29 0.26 6.84
CA THR A 126 8.66 1.32 7.79
C THR A 126 8.87 2.69 7.14
N THR A 127 9.24 2.73 5.86
CA THR A 127 9.43 3.96 5.06
C THR A 127 8.37 4.13 3.97
N PHE A 128 7.27 3.38 4.05
CA PHE A 128 6.23 3.41 3.04
C PHE A 128 5.51 4.76 2.99
N THR A 129 5.38 5.31 1.78
CA THR A 129 4.49 6.44 1.50
C THR A 129 3.66 6.09 0.27
N PRO A 130 2.31 6.20 0.33
CA PRO A 130 1.45 6.00 -0.83
C PRO A 130 1.85 6.91 -2.00
N ARG A 131 1.79 6.37 -3.22
CA ARG A 131 2.12 7.11 -4.43
C ARG A 131 0.90 7.24 -5.34
N THR A 132 0.66 8.44 -5.86
CA THR A 132 -0.40 8.69 -6.83
C THR A 132 -0.30 7.71 -8.01
N GLY A 133 -1.42 7.08 -8.35
CA GLY A 133 -1.55 6.12 -9.43
C GLY A 133 -1.30 4.67 -9.03
N GLU A 134 -0.69 4.41 -7.86
CA GLU A 134 -0.49 3.03 -7.40
C GLU A 134 -1.78 2.40 -6.86
N LEU A 135 -1.90 1.08 -7.08
CA LEU A 135 -3.01 0.26 -6.60
C LEU A 135 -2.72 -0.21 -5.16
N TYR A 136 -3.68 0.03 -4.26
CA TYR A 136 -3.65 -0.48 -2.88
C TYR A 136 -4.97 -1.17 -2.54
N GLY A 137 -4.89 -2.15 -1.64
CA GLY A 137 -6.07 -2.76 -1.02
C GLY A 137 -6.31 -2.20 0.38
N PHE A 138 -7.57 -2.20 0.82
CA PHE A 138 -7.98 -1.81 2.17
C PHE A 138 -8.97 -2.82 2.73
N MET A 139 -8.88 -3.06 4.03
CA MET A 139 -9.74 -3.97 4.78
C MET A 139 -9.87 -3.46 6.21
N VAL A 140 -10.88 -3.94 6.93
CA VAL A 140 -11.05 -3.74 8.37
C VAL A 140 -11.22 -5.08 9.05
N SER A 141 -10.60 -5.29 10.22
CA SER A 141 -10.80 -6.47 11.05
C SER A 141 -11.03 -6.11 12.51
N GLY A 142 -11.42 -7.10 13.32
CA GLY A 142 -11.22 -7.03 14.77
C GLY A 142 -9.75 -6.75 15.14
N THR A 143 -9.47 -6.52 16.41
CA THR A 143 -8.13 -6.07 16.84
C THR A 143 -7.04 -7.08 16.49
N ALA A 144 -6.01 -6.63 15.78
CA ALA A 144 -4.93 -7.46 15.23
C ALA A 144 -3.55 -6.78 15.29
N ARG A 145 -3.52 -5.46 15.46
CA ARG A 145 -2.30 -4.65 15.48
C ARG A 145 -1.39 -5.05 16.64
N ASN A 146 -0.09 -5.21 16.37
CA ASN A 146 0.94 -5.60 17.35
C ASN A 146 0.64 -6.93 18.06
N HIS A 147 -0.03 -7.87 17.39
CA HIS A 147 -0.35 -9.20 17.93
C HIS A 147 -1.11 -9.17 19.26
N VAL A 148 -1.94 -8.13 19.49
CA VAL A 148 -2.87 -8.14 20.61
C VAL A 148 -3.89 -9.27 20.44
N SER A 149 -4.46 -9.72 21.56
CA SER A 149 -5.60 -10.63 21.49
C SER A 149 -6.76 -9.98 20.73
N PRO A 150 -7.41 -10.69 19.79
CA PRO A 150 -8.52 -10.13 19.05
C PRO A 150 -9.75 -9.95 19.93
N ASN A 151 -10.42 -8.80 19.81
CA ASN A 151 -11.74 -8.57 20.36
C ASN A 151 -12.80 -9.45 19.66
N VAL A 152 -12.58 -9.77 18.38
CA VAL A 152 -13.37 -10.69 17.56
C VAL A 152 -12.50 -11.23 16.42
N ARG A 153 -12.76 -12.47 15.97
CA ARG A 153 -12.05 -13.09 14.83
C ARG A 153 -12.84 -12.92 13.52
N GLU A 154 -13.06 -11.66 13.15
CA GLU A 154 -13.84 -11.26 11.98
C GLU A 154 -13.09 -10.21 11.14
N ARG A 155 -13.30 -10.23 9.81
CA ARG A 155 -12.76 -9.25 8.86
C ARG A 155 -13.78 -8.84 7.81
N SER A 156 -13.48 -7.78 7.07
CA SER A 156 -14.21 -7.39 5.87
C SER A 156 -13.66 -8.06 4.61
N ASN A 157 -14.36 -7.86 3.49
CA ASN A 157 -13.78 -7.94 2.16
C ASN A 157 -12.66 -6.91 1.97
N ILE A 158 -11.84 -7.11 0.94
CA ILE A 158 -10.81 -6.15 0.50
C ILE A 158 -11.42 -5.23 -0.57
N VAL A 159 -11.18 -3.93 -0.44
CA VAL A 159 -11.48 -2.92 -1.47
C VAL A 159 -10.18 -2.47 -2.11
N MET A 160 -10.03 -2.70 -3.42
CA MET A 160 -8.88 -2.26 -4.21
C MET A 160 -9.16 -0.90 -4.84
N LEU A 161 -8.22 0.05 -4.76
CA LEU A 161 -8.34 1.34 -5.43
C LEU A 161 -6.99 1.92 -5.85
N ASN A 162 -7.01 2.74 -6.89
CA ASN A 162 -5.85 3.53 -7.30
C ASN A 162 -5.75 4.80 -6.44
N TRP A 163 -4.61 5.00 -5.79
CA TRP A 163 -4.36 6.16 -4.95
C TRP A 163 -4.37 7.45 -5.78
N LYS A 164 -5.19 8.43 -5.41
CA LYS A 164 -5.36 9.67 -6.20
C LYS A 164 -4.74 10.91 -5.55
N VAL A 165 -4.25 10.80 -4.33
CA VAL A 165 -3.78 11.97 -3.56
C VAL A 165 -2.26 12.10 -3.63
N PRO A 166 -1.69 13.29 -3.88
CA PRO A 166 -0.25 13.50 -3.89
C PRO A 166 0.43 13.08 -2.58
N SER A 167 1.63 12.51 -2.68
CA SER A 167 2.45 12.15 -1.51
C SER A 167 2.87 13.36 -0.66
N THR A 168 2.84 14.57 -1.22
CA THR A 168 3.07 15.82 -0.49
C THR A 168 2.08 16.05 0.65
N ASN A 169 0.90 15.41 0.61
CA ASN A 169 -0.10 15.54 1.67
C ASN A 169 0.29 14.78 2.96
N PHE A 170 1.35 13.97 2.91
CA PHE A 170 1.97 13.36 4.08
C PHE A 170 3.07 14.24 4.68
N ALA A 171 3.51 15.29 3.96
CA ALA A 171 4.53 16.22 4.42
C ALA A 171 3.90 17.38 5.21
N ALA A 172 3.32 17.10 6.38
CA ALA A 172 2.92 18.13 7.34
C ALA A 172 2.73 17.57 8.76
N ALA A 173 3.83 17.24 9.43
CA ALA A 173 3.91 17.20 10.90
C ALA A 173 5.35 17.45 11.43
N ALA A 174 6.27 17.98 10.61
CA ALA A 174 7.50 18.53 11.16
C ALA A 174 7.17 19.93 11.69
N PRO A 175 7.34 20.22 12.99
CA PRO A 175 7.28 21.60 13.44
C PRO A 175 8.33 22.39 12.66
N ALA A 176 7.93 23.52 12.10
CA ALA A 176 8.88 24.46 11.51
C ALA A 176 9.89 24.82 12.61
N HIS A 177 11.08 24.23 12.54
CA HIS A 177 12.19 24.64 13.36
C HIS A 177 12.56 26.04 12.87
N LEU A 178 12.03 27.07 13.54
CA LEU A 178 12.57 28.41 13.46
C LEU A 178 14.00 28.32 13.98
N GLY A 179 14.94 28.10 13.07
CA GLY A 179 16.35 28.31 13.34
C GLY A 179 16.58 29.79 13.69
N PRO A 180 17.57 30.10 14.54
CA PRO A 180 17.76 31.46 15.05
C PRO A 180 18.25 32.34 13.91
N ASN A 181 17.35 33.18 13.37
CA ASN A 181 17.76 34.21 12.43
C ASN A 181 18.39 35.36 13.22
N LEU A 182 19.72 35.26 13.32
CA LEU A 182 20.71 36.34 13.26
C LEU A 182 20.10 37.74 13.42
N LEU A 183 20.15 38.27 14.65
CA LEU A 183 20.04 39.70 14.93
C LEU A 183 21.20 40.42 14.21
N LEU A 184 20.98 40.77 12.95
CA LEU A 184 21.78 41.75 12.24
C LEU A 184 21.48 43.12 12.85
N LEU A 185 22.44 43.54 13.66
CA LEU A 185 22.61 44.87 14.19
C LEU A 185 22.65 45.87 13.02
N ASP A 186 21.53 46.53 12.71
CA ASP A 186 21.57 47.71 11.84
C ASP A 186 21.50 48.97 12.70
N LYS A 187 22.69 49.38 13.15
CA LYS A 187 22.94 50.75 13.57
C LYS A 187 22.84 51.63 12.33
N ARG A 188 21.72 52.34 12.16
CA ARG A 188 21.65 53.66 11.52
C ARG A 188 20.22 54.19 11.53
N PHE A 189 19.95 55.19 12.38
CA PHE A 189 19.55 56.56 12.02
C PHE A 189 18.88 57.30 13.19
N LYS A 190 19.52 58.42 13.55
CA LYS A 190 19.11 59.56 14.40
C LYS A 190 19.09 59.36 15.91
#